data_AF-A0AAW0CR20-F1
#
_entry.id   AF-A0AAW0CR20-F1
#
_cell.length_a   1.000
_cell.length_b   1.000
_cell.length_c   1.000
_cell.angle_alpha   90.00
_cell.angle_beta   90.00
_cell.angle_gamma   90.00
#
_symmetry.space_group_name_H-M   'P 1'
#
loop_
_entity.id
_entity.type
_entity.pdbx_description
1 polymer ?
#
loop_
_entity_poly.entity_id
_entity_poly.type
_entity_poly.pdbx_seq_one_letter_code
_entity_poly.pdbx_strand_id
1 'polypeptide(L)'
;MSLLQDYLNSPKHKTSHPLQFAVLSTSLLHQATNCIKNSPENNDLMEFIGDRFVNLTCALLVDKEKVCPEQQIYVARKISNNDTLGRLAWWFDLDKQASLSQEDNRAVRRWSPSRRDPPPKVLADLFEAFVGAYYLQRGRRAVLSWLEPFFKPLMDIATDEFLLRPPFKAPSFVNNWWRDHNAASITQTVLQNFQYSLNGQQEALTRLGRVAVEAIPQSTKFFFTNGGEIVNDCDRVEVAHHLISQWICDSYVSLYPAHQHATSRAAHLASTITNIILSDPSLASISTFLSLSSYFDVEDPDFKSDRPVLWKLPRDHSADREAAYRTKLSLVFQAAVGWFYLRHPRAAHEWGLQFFNPIVLAAHRILIRDPGYQPIQPSAPKREARPRSPMQAVTNLSDSRLSNYRPLPEHFYPQYPVHHLPLPVYLERGRY
;
A
#
# COMPACT_ATOMS: atom_id res chain seq x y z
N MET A 1 28.21 -5.28 -11.97
CA MET A 1 27.30 -4.57 -11.05
C MET A 1 26.38 -3.74 -11.91
N SER A 2 25.20 -3.41 -11.41
CA SER A 2 24.39 -2.41 -12.09
C SER A 2 24.97 -1.01 -11.77
N LEU A 3 24.86 -0.06 -12.69
CA LEU A 3 25.30 1.34 -12.52
C LEU A 3 24.76 1.95 -11.21
N LEU A 4 23.52 1.61 -10.85
CA LEU A 4 22.87 2.02 -9.61
C LEU A 4 23.60 1.53 -8.35
N GLN A 5 24.06 0.27 -8.35
CA GLN A 5 24.84 -0.27 -7.24
C GLN A 5 26.21 0.40 -7.14
N ASP A 6 26.86 0.65 -8.29
CA ASP A 6 28.14 1.36 -8.32
C ASP A 6 28.00 2.77 -7.73
N TYR A 7 26.90 3.47 -8.06
CA TYR A 7 26.56 4.76 -7.47
C TYR A 7 26.35 4.68 -5.95
N LEU A 8 25.49 3.76 -5.49
CA LEU A 8 25.18 3.61 -4.06
C LEU A 8 26.39 3.19 -3.22
N ASN A 9 27.39 2.56 -3.83
CA ASN A 9 28.58 2.07 -3.14
C ASN A 9 29.71 3.11 -3.06
N SER A 10 29.59 4.22 -3.79
CA SER A 10 30.58 5.28 -3.81
C SER A 10 30.47 6.17 -2.56
N PRO A 11 31.53 6.25 -1.72
CA PRO A 11 31.52 7.11 -0.53
C PRO A 11 31.34 8.60 -0.85
N LYS A 12 31.69 9.02 -2.07
CA LYS A 12 31.54 10.41 -2.55
C LYS A 12 30.08 10.84 -2.57
N HIS A 13 29.17 9.92 -2.90
CA HIS A 13 27.75 10.23 -2.99
C HIS A 13 27.07 10.27 -1.61
N LYS A 14 27.59 9.51 -0.63
CA LYS A 14 27.13 9.61 0.77
C LYS A 14 27.40 11.00 1.37
N THR A 15 28.56 11.60 1.08
CA THR A 15 28.96 12.90 1.67
C THR A 15 28.42 14.12 0.93
N SER A 16 28.08 14.00 -0.37
CA SER A 16 27.56 15.10 -1.18
C SER A 16 26.10 15.45 -0.91
N HIS A 17 25.37 14.61 -0.17
CA HIS A 17 24.06 14.94 0.35
C HIS A 17 24.23 15.35 1.81
N PRO A 18 24.40 16.66 2.13
CA PRO A 18 24.38 17.14 3.51
C PRO A 18 22.96 16.90 4.04
N LEU A 19 22.76 15.73 4.61
CA LEU A 19 21.47 15.25 5.08
C LEU A 19 21.01 16.17 6.21
N GLN A 20 20.05 17.06 5.91
CA GLN A 20 19.09 17.42 6.94
C GLN A 20 18.31 16.15 7.24
N PHE A 21 18.82 15.39 8.20
CA PHE A 21 18.16 14.19 8.69
C PHE A 21 16.74 14.60 9.06
N ALA A 22 15.76 13.85 8.56
CA ALA A 22 14.38 14.03 8.97
C ALA A 22 14.33 13.91 10.50
N VAL A 23 14.09 15.03 11.19
CA VAL A 23 14.08 15.05 12.65
C VAL A 23 12.80 14.36 13.11
N LEU A 24 12.93 13.11 13.57
CA LEU A 24 11.91 12.36 14.28
C LEU A 24 11.96 12.69 15.78
N SER A 25 10.81 12.63 16.45
CA SER A 25 10.76 12.60 17.90
C SER A 25 11.53 11.38 18.43
N THR A 26 12.12 11.49 19.62
CA THR A 26 12.90 10.40 20.21
C THR A 26 12.10 9.10 20.32
N SER A 27 10.80 9.19 20.66
CA SER A 27 9.91 8.03 20.76
C SER A 27 9.65 7.37 19.40
N LEU A 28 9.38 8.17 18.35
CA LEU A 28 9.16 7.61 17.01
C LEU A 28 10.45 7.03 16.41
N LEU A 29 11.59 7.67 16.65
CA LEU A 29 12.89 7.16 16.22
C LEU A 29 13.20 5.83 16.92
N HIS A 30 12.98 5.75 18.24
CA HIS A 30 13.15 4.51 19.01
C HIS A 30 12.28 3.38 18.44
N GLN A 31 11.00 3.66 18.19
CA GLN A 31 10.09 2.67 17.61
C GLN A 31 10.53 2.25 16.20
N ALA A 32 10.83 3.20 15.31
CA ALA A 32 11.24 2.93 13.92
C ALA A 32 12.51 2.08 13.82
N THR A 33 13.39 2.18 14.82
CA THR A 33 14.67 1.50 14.89
C THR A 33 14.63 0.20 15.70
N ASN A 34 13.47 -0.18 16.26
CA ASN A 34 13.30 -1.42 17.00
C ASN A 34 12.85 -2.57 16.08
N CYS A 35 13.80 -3.33 15.54
CA CYS A 35 13.55 -4.48 14.65
C CYS A 35 13.30 -5.79 15.41
N ILE A 36 13.21 -5.77 16.74
CA ILE A 36 13.03 -6.98 17.52
C ILE A 36 11.55 -7.40 17.44
N LYS A 37 11.26 -8.37 16.57
CA LYS A 37 9.92 -8.94 16.39
C LYS A 37 9.28 -9.36 17.71
N ASN A 38 7.98 -9.11 17.85
CA ASN A 38 7.20 -9.41 19.06
C ASN A 38 7.59 -8.59 20.32
N SER A 39 8.54 -7.67 20.23
CA SER A 39 8.82 -6.75 21.33
C SER A 39 7.79 -5.61 21.37
N PRO A 40 7.58 -4.98 22.55
CA PRO A 40 6.86 -3.71 22.63
C PRO A 40 7.48 -2.67 21.70
N GLU A 41 6.65 -1.91 20.99
CA GLU A 41 7.09 -0.86 20.07
C GLU A 41 8.08 -1.36 19.00
N ASN A 42 7.89 -2.57 18.47
CA ASN A 42 8.62 -2.96 17.27
C ASN A 42 8.15 -2.17 16.05
N ASN A 43 8.97 -2.21 15.00
CA ASN A 43 8.79 -1.42 13.81
C ASN A 43 7.96 -2.09 12.70
N ASP A 44 7.43 -3.31 12.87
CA ASP A 44 6.78 -4.08 11.80
C ASP A 44 5.65 -3.30 11.09
N LEU A 45 4.79 -2.60 11.84
CA LEU A 45 3.71 -1.80 11.23
C LEU A 45 4.26 -0.52 10.58
N MET A 46 5.32 0.08 11.12
CA MET A 46 5.98 1.24 10.50
C MET A 46 6.67 0.85 9.20
N GLU A 47 7.34 -0.32 9.14
CA GLU A 47 7.89 -0.92 7.92
C GLU A 47 6.78 -1.02 6.86
N PHE A 48 5.66 -1.66 7.21
CA PHE A 48 4.52 -1.79 6.31
C PHE A 48 4.01 -0.44 5.76
N ILE A 49 3.86 0.57 6.63
CA ILE A 49 3.45 1.92 6.23
C ILE A 49 4.50 2.52 5.28
N GLY A 50 5.77 2.44 5.65
CA GLY A 50 6.91 2.94 4.91
C GLY A 50 7.01 2.39 3.51
N ASP A 51 6.92 1.07 3.36
CA ASP A 51 6.91 0.37 2.07
C ASP A 51 5.88 0.98 1.11
N ARG A 52 4.66 1.26 1.59
CA ARG A 52 3.61 1.89 0.75
C ARG A 52 3.99 3.28 0.28
N PHE A 53 4.61 4.08 1.13
CA PHE A 53 5.05 5.42 0.76
C PHE A 53 6.28 5.41 -0.15
N VAL A 54 7.25 4.52 0.08
CA VAL A 54 8.44 4.39 -0.76
C VAL A 54 8.03 3.99 -2.17
N ASN A 55 7.24 2.93 -2.31
CA ASN A 55 6.78 2.46 -3.62
C ASN A 55 5.94 3.51 -4.36
N LEU A 56 5.00 4.17 -3.66
CA LEU A 56 4.23 5.26 -4.26
C LEU A 56 5.12 6.42 -4.70
N THR A 57 6.10 6.82 -3.89
CA THR A 57 7.02 7.91 -4.24
C THR A 57 7.79 7.56 -5.51
N CYS A 58 8.35 6.36 -5.58
CA CYS A 58 9.09 5.90 -6.75
C CYS A 58 8.19 5.87 -8.00
N ALA A 59 6.98 5.33 -7.90
CA ALA A 59 6.04 5.32 -9.02
C ALA A 59 5.68 6.73 -9.49
N LEU A 60 5.41 7.67 -8.58
CA LEU A 60 5.08 9.05 -8.93
C LEU A 60 6.26 9.83 -9.53
N LEU A 61 7.49 9.55 -9.09
CA LEU A 61 8.68 10.19 -9.66
C LEU A 61 8.92 9.73 -11.09
N VAL A 62 8.88 8.41 -11.32
CA VAL A 62 9.09 7.85 -12.66
C VAL A 62 7.97 8.26 -13.61
N ASP A 63 6.73 8.38 -13.12
CA ASP A 63 5.58 8.78 -13.95
C ASP A 63 5.78 10.16 -14.61
N LYS A 64 6.48 11.07 -13.94
CA LYS A 64 6.78 12.42 -14.44
C LYS A 64 7.80 12.44 -15.58
N GLU A 65 8.71 11.47 -15.64
CA GLU A 65 9.91 11.51 -16.51
C GLU A 65 10.04 10.30 -17.45
N LYS A 66 9.14 9.32 -17.36
CA LYS A 66 9.15 8.15 -18.23
C LYS A 66 8.97 8.53 -19.71
N VAL A 67 9.58 7.73 -20.56
CA VAL A 67 9.47 7.79 -22.02
C VAL A 67 8.49 6.73 -22.54
N CYS A 68 8.34 5.60 -21.83
CA CYS A 68 7.36 4.56 -22.15
C CYS A 68 6.83 3.86 -20.88
N PRO A 69 5.70 3.13 -20.97
CA PRO A 69 5.13 2.40 -19.83
C PRO A 69 6.05 1.30 -19.25
N GLU A 70 6.87 0.65 -20.07
CA GLU A 70 7.79 -0.39 -19.60
C GLU A 70 8.89 0.18 -18.70
N GLN A 71 9.36 1.40 -19.02
CA GLN A 71 10.32 2.11 -18.18
C GLN A 71 9.72 2.42 -16.81
N GLN A 72 8.43 2.81 -16.75
CA GLN A 72 7.73 3.09 -15.49
C GLN A 72 7.93 1.95 -14.49
N ILE A 73 7.58 0.74 -14.93
CA ILE A 73 7.56 -0.44 -14.09
C ILE A 73 8.99 -0.85 -13.73
N TYR A 74 9.90 -0.85 -14.71
CA TYR A 74 11.28 -1.26 -14.46
C TYR A 74 12.00 -0.31 -13.49
N VAL A 75 11.98 0.99 -13.78
CA VAL A 75 12.75 1.98 -13.01
C VAL A 75 12.20 2.10 -11.60
N ALA A 76 10.87 2.18 -11.43
CA ALA A 76 10.27 2.29 -10.09
C ALA A 76 10.69 1.12 -9.19
N ARG A 77 10.60 -0.12 -9.70
CA ARG A 77 11.00 -1.34 -8.96
C ARG A 77 12.51 -1.41 -8.73
N LYS A 78 13.31 -0.89 -9.66
CA LYS A 78 14.77 -0.90 -9.55
C LYS A 78 15.23 0.02 -8.41
N ILE A 79 14.56 1.15 -8.21
CA ILE A 79 14.91 2.08 -7.14
C ILE A 79 14.22 1.76 -5.80
N SER A 80 13.08 1.04 -5.79
CA SER A 80 12.36 0.69 -4.56
C SER A 80 12.62 -0.72 -4.00
N ASN A 81 13.57 -1.50 -4.55
CA ASN A 81 13.85 -2.85 -4.03
C ASN A 81 14.76 -2.85 -2.79
N ASN A 82 14.74 -3.98 -2.07
CA ASN A 82 15.49 -4.18 -0.83
C ASN A 82 17.01 -3.92 -0.95
N ASP A 83 17.62 -4.14 -2.11
CA ASP A 83 19.05 -3.85 -2.31
C ASP A 83 19.31 -2.35 -2.29
N THR A 84 18.52 -1.59 -3.06
CA THR A 84 18.59 -0.12 -3.06
C THR A 84 18.25 0.45 -1.69
N LEU A 85 17.13 0.03 -1.08
CA LEU A 85 16.68 0.57 0.20
C LEU A 85 17.61 0.21 1.36
N GLY A 86 18.18 -1.00 1.39
CA GLY A 86 19.15 -1.38 2.41
C GLY A 86 20.46 -0.60 2.31
N ARG A 87 20.92 -0.25 1.11
CA ARG A 87 22.08 0.64 0.92
C ARG A 87 21.77 2.06 1.36
N LEU A 88 20.56 2.56 1.08
CA LEU A 88 20.10 3.85 1.61
C LEU A 88 20.09 3.84 3.15
N ALA A 89 19.54 2.81 3.79
CA ALA A 89 19.55 2.70 5.26
C ALA A 89 20.95 2.85 5.86
N TRP A 90 21.96 2.25 5.21
CA TRP A 90 23.36 2.40 5.57
C TRP A 90 23.93 3.80 5.28
N TRP A 91 23.49 4.49 4.22
CA TRP A 91 23.83 5.90 4.01
C TRP A 91 23.32 6.78 5.15
N PHE A 92 22.12 6.49 5.65
CA PHE A 92 21.48 7.21 6.75
C PHE A 92 21.98 6.76 8.14
N ASP A 93 22.93 5.83 8.22
CA ASP A 93 23.45 5.27 9.47
C ASP A 93 22.33 4.74 10.40
N LEU A 94 21.23 4.21 9.83
CA LEU A 94 20.10 3.68 10.61
C LEU A 94 20.49 2.42 11.39
N ASP A 95 21.43 1.64 10.85
CA ASP A 95 22.00 0.46 11.49
C ASP A 95 22.68 0.76 12.83
N LYS A 96 23.25 1.96 12.99
CA LYS A 96 23.94 2.37 14.22
C LYS A 96 22.98 2.68 15.37
N GLN A 97 21.72 2.93 15.06
CA GLN A 97 20.67 3.28 16.02
C GLN A 97 19.70 2.11 16.25
N ALA A 98 19.79 1.06 15.43
CA ALA A 98 18.86 -0.04 15.43
C ALA A 98 19.04 -1.01 16.60
N SER A 99 17.93 -1.40 17.20
CA SER A 99 17.85 -2.60 18.05
C SER A 99 17.57 -3.81 17.17
N LEU A 100 18.61 -4.61 16.95
CA LEU A 100 18.60 -5.77 16.06
C LEU A 100 18.57 -7.08 16.85
N SER A 101 17.98 -8.12 16.25
CA SER A 101 18.17 -9.49 16.73
C SER A 101 19.65 -9.90 16.63
N GLN A 102 20.05 -10.95 17.35
CA GLN A 102 21.44 -11.44 17.27
C GLN A 102 21.83 -11.89 15.86
N GLU A 103 20.88 -12.48 15.13
CA GLU A 103 21.07 -12.93 13.75
C GLU A 103 21.23 -11.73 12.79
N ASP A 104 20.32 -10.77 12.87
CA ASP A 104 20.34 -9.56 12.03
C ASP A 104 21.61 -8.74 12.28
N ASN A 105 21.98 -8.54 13.54
CA ASN A 105 23.21 -7.83 13.90
C ASN A 105 24.45 -8.52 13.32
N ARG A 106 24.49 -9.86 13.34
CA ARG A 106 25.59 -10.62 12.72
C ARG A 106 25.60 -10.46 11.20
N ALA A 107 24.44 -10.48 10.55
CA ALA A 107 24.33 -10.29 9.11
C ALA A 107 24.80 -8.89 8.71
N VAL A 108 24.33 -7.84 9.40
CA VAL A 108 24.70 -6.45 9.16
C VAL A 108 26.20 -6.23 9.34
N ARG A 109 26.82 -6.74 10.42
CA ARG A 109 28.26 -6.60 10.66
C ARG A 109 29.15 -7.30 9.63
N ARG A 110 28.65 -8.34 8.95
CA ARG A 110 29.38 -9.09 7.92
C ARG A 110 29.24 -8.49 6.53
N TRP A 111 28.23 -7.65 6.34
CA TRP A 111 27.99 -6.94 5.11
C TRP A 111 28.74 -5.61 5.10
N SER A 112 29.12 -5.14 3.91
CA SER A 112 29.70 -3.82 3.70
C SER A 112 29.22 -3.27 2.36
N PRO A 113 29.09 -1.94 2.22
CA PRO A 113 28.61 -1.33 0.98
C PRO A 113 29.50 -1.66 -0.23
N SER A 114 30.79 -1.93 -0.02
CA SER A 114 31.70 -2.35 -1.09
C SER A 114 31.40 -3.73 -1.69
N ARG A 115 30.48 -4.50 -1.09
CA ARG A 115 30.13 -5.83 -1.54
C ARG A 115 29.10 -5.81 -2.67
N ARG A 116 29.22 -6.82 -3.53
CA ARG A 116 28.28 -7.07 -4.64
C ARG A 116 26.99 -7.74 -4.18
N ASP A 117 27.03 -8.52 -3.10
CA ASP A 117 25.83 -9.11 -2.53
C ASP A 117 24.90 -8.04 -1.94
N PRO A 118 23.57 -8.28 -2.02
CA PRO A 118 22.60 -7.36 -1.46
C PRO A 118 22.78 -7.22 0.06
N PRO A 119 22.45 -6.06 0.64
CA PRO A 119 22.38 -5.89 2.09
C PRO A 119 21.43 -6.88 2.75
N PRO A 120 21.64 -7.22 4.03
CA PRO A 120 20.65 -7.94 4.83
C PRO A 120 19.29 -7.24 4.76
N LYS A 121 18.20 -8.00 4.57
CA LYS A 121 16.83 -7.47 4.38
C LYS A 121 16.46 -6.45 5.46
N VAL A 122 16.84 -6.70 6.72
CA VAL A 122 16.57 -5.82 7.87
C VAL A 122 17.00 -4.35 7.66
N LEU A 123 17.99 -4.08 6.80
CA LEU A 123 18.36 -2.71 6.46
C LEU A 123 17.31 -2.03 5.59
N ALA A 124 16.74 -2.72 4.60
CA ALA A 124 15.62 -2.18 3.82
C ALA A 124 14.41 -1.91 4.74
N ASP A 125 14.11 -2.86 5.62
CA ASP A 125 12.99 -2.79 6.58
C ASP A 125 13.16 -1.60 7.53
N LEU A 126 14.40 -1.31 7.96
CA LEU A 126 14.74 -0.12 8.73
C LEU A 126 14.49 1.19 7.97
N PHE A 127 14.86 1.24 6.68
CA PHE A 127 14.62 2.43 5.85
C PHE A 127 13.12 2.67 5.68
N GLU A 128 12.36 1.62 5.37
CA GLU A 128 10.91 1.68 5.27
C GLU A 128 10.29 2.11 6.61
N ALA A 129 10.66 1.47 7.72
CA ALA A 129 10.16 1.86 9.04
C ALA A 129 10.44 3.32 9.40
N PHE A 130 11.62 3.83 9.05
CA PHE A 130 11.96 5.23 9.22
C PHE A 130 11.06 6.15 8.39
N VAL A 131 10.82 5.81 7.11
CA VAL A 131 9.87 6.53 6.24
C VAL A 131 8.46 6.51 6.84
N GLY A 132 8.03 5.36 7.35
CA GLY A 132 6.73 5.19 8.02
C GLY A 132 6.61 6.07 9.26
N ALA A 133 7.64 6.14 10.10
CA ALA A 133 7.67 7.05 11.25
C ALA A 133 7.65 8.53 10.84
N TYR A 134 8.36 8.89 9.77
CA TYR A 134 8.34 10.25 9.23
C TYR A 134 6.96 10.62 8.67
N TYR A 135 6.29 9.68 8.02
CA TYR A 135 4.89 9.83 7.61
C TYR A 135 3.98 10.10 8.81
N LEU A 136 4.02 9.26 9.84
CA LEU A 136 3.17 9.42 11.02
C LEU A 136 3.38 10.78 11.70
N GLN A 137 4.60 11.31 11.65
CA GLN A 137 4.92 12.60 12.25
C GLN A 137 4.56 13.81 11.38
N ARG A 138 4.78 13.74 10.06
CA ARG A 138 4.76 14.92 9.16
C ARG A 138 3.74 14.83 8.02
N GLY A 139 3.12 13.68 7.84
CA GLY A 139 2.13 13.41 6.81
C GLY A 139 2.73 13.18 5.41
N ARG A 140 1.86 12.77 4.49
CA ARG A 140 2.20 12.34 3.12
C ARG A 140 3.04 13.35 2.34
N ARG A 141 2.64 14.63 2.33
CA ARG A 141 3.32 15.66 1.53
C ARG A 141 4.79 15.83 1.94
N ALA A 142 5.07 15.74 3.24
CA ALA A 142 6.43 15.85 3.76
C ALA A 142 7.29 14.67 3.32
N VAL A 143 6.75 13.45 3.37
CA VAL A 143 7.46 12.23 2.92
C VAL A 143 7.83 12.34 1.44
N LEU A 144 6.87 12.66 0.56
CA LEU A 144 7.14 12.78 -0.87
C LEU A 144 8.23 13.82 -1.16
N SER A 145 8.15 14.99 -0.49
CA SER A 145 9.13 16.08 -0.67
C SER A 145 10.51 15.71 -0.12
N TRP A 146 10.56 14.94 0.97
CA TRP A 146 11.81 14.50 1.59
C TRP A 146 12.50 13.40 0.77
N LEU A 147 11.72 12.48 0.20
CA LEU A 147 12.24 11.34 -0.57
C LEU A 147 12.71 11.72 -1.99
N GLU A 148 12.07 12.70 -2.63
CA GLU A 148 12.36 13.11 -4.01
C GLU A 148 13.84 13.44 -4.28
N PRO A 149 14.56 14.23 -3.46
CA PRO A 149 15.99 14.49 -3.65
C PRO A 149 16.89 13.25 -3.60
N PHE A 150 16.47 12.17 -2.94
CA PHE A 150 17.23 10.92 -2.85
C PHE A 150 16.94 10.00 -4.03
N PHE A 151 15.66 9.87 -4.40
CA PHE A 151 15.27 8.96 -5.46
C PHE A 151 15.51 9.51 -6.85
N LYS A 152 15.52 10.84 -7.05
CA LYS A 152 15.74 11.42 -8.37
C LYS A 152 17.09 11.03 -9.01
N PRO A 153 18.25 11.15 -8.33
CA PRO A 153 19.51 10.66 -8.89
C PRO A 153 19.51 9.15 -9.18
N LEU A 154 18.85 8.36 -8.33
CA LEU A 154 18.74 6.91 -8.52
C LEU A 154 17.88 6.56 -9.74
N MET A 155 16.81 7.33 -9.97
CA MET A 155 15.92 7.20 -11.11
C MET A 155 16.63 7.54 -12.42
N ASP A 156 17.46 8.59 -12.43
CA ASP A 156 18.24 8.99 -13.61
C ASP A 156 19.19 7.83 -14.01
N ILE A 157 19.91 7.26 -13.04
CA ILE A 157 20.83 6.14 -13.28
C ILE A 157 20.09 4.87 -13.70
N ALA A 158 18.97 4.55 -13.06
CA ALA A 158 18.15 3.39 -13.43
C ALA A 158 17.50 3.57 -14.81
N THR A 159 17.23 4.81 -15.23
CA THR A 159 16.79 5.15 -16.58
C THR A 159 17.91 4.92 -17.60
N ASP A 160 19.13 5.35 -17.32
CA ASP A 160 20.28 5.06 -18.17
C ASP A 160 20.50 3.55 -18.31
N GLU A 161 20.42 2.80 -17.21
CA GLU A 161 20.45 1.33 -17.25
C GLU A 161 19.34 0.76 -18.14
N PHE A 162 18.12 1.29 -18.05
CA PHE A 162 16.99 0.84 -18.88
C PHE A 162 17.25 1.06 -20.37
N LEU A 163 17.74 2.25 -20.75
CA LEU A 163 18.00 2.62 -22.14
C LEU A 163 19.15 1.82 -22.78
N LEU A 164 20.10 1.35 -21.97
CA LEU A 164 21.21 0.50 -22.44
C LEU A 164 20.81 -0.97 -22.63
N ARG A 165 19.61 -1.38 -22.21
CA ARG A 165 19.17 -2.77 -22.36
C ARG A 165 18.75 -3.05 -23.80
N PRO A 166 18.99 -4.27 -24.30
CA PRO A 166 18.44 -4.68 -25.59
C PRO A 166 16.90 -4.58 -25.56
N PRO A 167 16.26 -4.32 -26.72
CA PRO A 167 14.82 -4.13 -26.82
C PRO A 167 14.10 -5.25 -26.07
N PHE A 168 13.42 -4.82 -25.02
CA PHE A 168 12.77 -5.69 -24.07
C PHE A 168 11.62 -6.39 -24.79
N LYS A 169 11.64 -7.73 -24.88
CA LYS A 169 10.38 -8.46 -25.09
C LYS A 169 9.58 -8.20 -23.84
N ALA A 170 8.56 -7.35 -23.91
CA ALA A 170 7.64 -7.07 -22.81
C ALA A 170 7.23 -8.41 -22.21
N PRO A 171 7.77 -8.79 -21.04
CA PRO A 171 7.36 -10.03 -20.43
C PRO A 171 5.94 -9.81 -19.93
N SER A 172 5.24 -10.90 -19.63
CA SER A 172 4.00 -10.95 -18.84
C SER A 172 4.19 -10.46 -17.37
N PHE A 173 5.06 -9.47 -17.17
CA PHE A 173 5.74 -9.11 -15.93
C PHE A 173 4.87 -8.25 -15.03
N VAL A 174 3.88 -7.57 -15.61
CA VAL A 174 2.92 -6.77 -14.86
C VAL A 174 2.07 -7.74 -14.04
N ASN A 175 1.41 -8.72 -14.68
CA ASN A 175 0.44 -9.57 -13.97
C ASN A 175 1.03 -10.61 -13.03
N ASN A 176 2.14 -11.26 -13.37
CA ASN A 176 2.70 -12.29 -12.47
C ASN A 176 3.13 -11.69 -11.12
N TRP A 177 3.71 -10.49 -11.16
CA TRP A 177 4.25 -9.88 -9.93
C TRP A 177 3.15 -9.45 -8.95
N TRP A 178 2.10 -8.77 -9.42
CA TRP A 178 0.97 -8.38 -8.56
C TRP A 178 0.20 -9.61 -8.04
N ARG A 179 0.08 -10.67 -8.84
CA ARG A 179 -0.58 -11.91 -8.44
C ARG A 179 0.22 -12.66 -7.37
N ASP A 180 1.53 -12.76 -7.53
CA ASP A 180 2.39 -13.49 -6.59
C ASP A 180 2.42 -12.85 -5.20
N HIS A 181 2.34 -11.51 -5.10
CA HIS A 181 2.31 -10.81 -3.80
C HIS A 181 0.97 -10.94 -3.06
N ASN A 182 -0.12 -11.18 -3.81
CA ASN A 182 -1.46 -11.32 -3.25
C ASN A 182 -1.84 -12.78 -2.93
N ALA A 183 -1.01 -13.75 -3.30
CA ALA A 183 -1.26 -15.19 -3.12
C ALA A 183 -1.04 -15.70 -1.68
N ALA A 184 -0.91 -14.81 -0.69
CA ALA A 184 -1.10 -15.21 0.70
C ALA A 184 -2.44 -15.96 0.83
N SER A 185 -2.49 -16.99 1.67
CA SER A 185 -3.62 -17.93 1.76
C SER A 185 -4.89 -17.30 2.34
N ILE A 186 -5.47 -16.32 1.64
CA ILE A 186 -6.81 -15.83 1.89
C ILE A 186 -7.73 -16.99 1.59
N THR A 187 -8.43 -17.46 2.61
CA THR A 187 -9.37 -18.56 2.43
C THR A 187 -10.50 -18.13 1.49
N GLN A 188 -10.98 -19.05 0.66
CA GLN A 188 -12.13 -18.78 -0.21
C GLN A 188 -13.33 -18.23 0.58
N THR A 189 -13.52 -18.68 1.82
CA THR A 189 -14.58 -18.21 2.72
C THR A 189 -14.41 -16.74 3.09
N VAL A 190 -13.20 -16.29 3.40
CA VAL A 190 -12.92 -14.87 3.71
C VAL A 190 -13.23 -13.99 2.48
N LEU A 191 -12.76 -14.40 1.31
CA LEU A 191 -13.01 -13.67 0.07
C LEU A 191 -14.50 -13.61 -0.26
N GLN A 192 -15.23 -14.72 -0.10
CA GLN A 192 -16.68 -14.79 -0.33
C GLN A 192 -17.45 -13.85 0.62
N ASN A 193 -17.12 -13.87 1.92
CA ASN A 193 -17.74 -12.97 2.89
C ASN A 193 -17.46 -11.50 2.56
N PHE A 194 -16.25 -11.22 2.07
CA PHE A 194 -15.88 -9.86 1.68
C PHE A 194 -16.64 -9.40 0.44
N GLN A 195 -16.76 -10.24 -0.60
CA GLN A 195 -17.57 -9.94 -1.78
C GLN A 195 -19.05 -9.74 -1.43
N TYR A 196 -19.60 -10.52 -0.52
CA TYR A 196 -20.97 -10.28 -0.01
C TYR A 196 -21.10 -8.89 0.63
N SER A 197 -20.09 -8.47 1.40
CA SER A 197 -20.06 -7.13 1.99
C SER A 197 -19.91 -6.02 0.94
N LEU A 198 -19.15 -6.22 -0.14
CA LEU A 198 -19.06 -5.27 -1.26
C LEU A 198 -20.40 -5.14 -1.99
N ASN A 199 -21.08 -6.25 -2.27
CA ASN A 199 -22.41 -6.24 -2.91
C ASN A 199 -23.44 -5.48 -2.07
N GLY A 200 -23.41 -5.64 -0.74
CA GLY A 200 -24.25 -4.87 0.17
C GLY A 200 -23.98 -3.35 0.16
N GLN A 201 -22.83 -2.92 -0.40
CA GLN A 201 -22.43 -1.52 -0.54
C GLN A 201 -22.48 -1.02 -1.99
N GLN A 202 -23.03 -1.81 -2.91
CA GLN A 202 -22.98 -1.53 -4.35
C GLN A 202 -23.45 -0.12 -4.71
N GLU A 203 -24.61 0.33 -4.21
CA GLU A 203 -25.15 1.66 -4.54
C GLU A 203 -24.21 2.79 -4.10
N ALA A 204 -23.71 2.71 -2.86
CA ALA A 204 -22.80 3.70 -2.31
C ALA A 204 -21.46 3.73 -3.07
N LEU A 205 -20.89 2.56 -3.37
CA LEU A 205 -19.65 2.43 -4.14
C LEU A 205 -19.83 2.88 -5.59
N THR A 206 -20.98 2.62 -6.21
CA THR A 206 -21.29 3.10 -7.56
C THR A 206 -21.33 4.62 -7.59
N ARG A 207 -22.02 5.23 -6.62
CA ARG A 207 -22.13 6.69 -6.52
C ARG A 207 -20.76 7.35 -6.32
N LEU A 208 -19.96 6.84 -5.37
CA LEU A 208 -18.64 7.41 -5.09
C LEU A 208 -17.66 7.14 -6.24
N GLY A 209 -17.66 5.94 -6.82
CA GLY A 209 -16.71 5.53 -7.85
C GLY A 209 -16.93 6.23 -9.19
N ARG A 210 -18.13 6.76 -9.46
CA ARG A 210 -18.44 7.51 -10.68
C ARG A 210 -17.46 8.67 -10.93
N VAL A 211 -16.99 9.34 -9.88
CA VAL A 211 -16.02 10.45 -9.98
C VAL A 211 -14.71 10.00 -10.65
N ALA A 212 -14.22 8.79 -10.32
CA ALA A 212 -13.03 8.25 -10.96
C ALA A 212 -13.30 7.83 -12.42
N VAL A 213 -14.50 7.29 -12.70
CA VAL A 213 -14.90 6.91 -14.07
C VAL A 213 -15.00 8.14 -14.98
N GLU A 214 -15.56 9.24 -14.49
CA GLU A 214 -15.70 10.50 -15.23
C GLU A 214 -14.35 11.15 -15.58
N ALA A 215 -13.27 10.76 -14.89
CA ALA A 215 -11.93 11.23 -15.22
C ALA A 215 -11.30 10.52 -16.43
N ILE A 216 -11.83 9.35 -16.83
CA ILE A 216 -11.37 8.61 -18.01
C ILE A 216 -11.74 9.41 -19.27
N PRO A 217 -10.80 9.70 -20.19
CA PRO A 217 -11.14 10.32 -21.47
C PRO A 217 -12.17 9.49 -22.24
N GLN A 218 -13.18 10.15 -22.84
CA GLN A 218 -14.25 9.45 -23.56
C GLN A 218 -13.74 8.62 -24.76
N SER A 219 -12.61 9.02 -25.34
CA SER A 219 -11.95 8.31 -26.43
C SER A 219 -11.14 7.09 -25.99
N THR A 220 -10.95 6.89 -24.68
CA THR A 220 -10.13 5.79 -24.16
C THR A 220 -10.80 4.45 -24.45
N LYS A 221 -10.00 3.53 -24.97
CA LYS A 221 -10.31 2.10 -25.11
C LYS A 221 -9.18 1.31 -24.47
N PHE A 222 -9.54 0.31 -23.67
CA PHE A 222 -8.57 -0.59 -23.06
C PHE A 222 -8.42 -1.85 -23.91
N PHE A 223 -7.16 -2.13 -24.26
CA PHE A 223 -6.75 -3.31 -25.01
C PHE A 223 -6.11 -4.31 -24.05
N PHE A 224 -6.36 -5.59 -24.30
CA PHE A 224 -5.84 -6.65 -23.45
C PHE A 224 -5.14 -7.73 -24.26
N THR A 225 -4.16 -8.38 -23.64
CA THR A 225 -3.62 -9.64 -24.14
C THR A 225 -4.64 -10.76 -23.91
N ASN A 226 -4.41 -11.92 -24.52
CA ASN A 226 -5.23 -13.12 -24.29
C ASN A 226 -5.24 -13.56 -22.81
N GLY A 227 -4.21 -13.19 -22.03
CA GLY A 227 -4.13 -13.45 -20.60
C GLY A 227 -4.90 -12.45 -19.72
N GLY A 228 -5.58 -11.48 -20.32
CA GLY A 228 -6.29 -10.40 -19.62
C GLY A 228 -5.36 -9.29 -19.11
N GLU A 229 -4.09 -9.26 -19.53
CA GLU A 229 -3.16 -8.19 -19.17
C GLU A 229 -3.49 -6.93 -19.98
N ILE A 230 -3.49 -5.76 -19.35
CA ILE A 230 -3.74 -4.50 -20.04
C ILE A 230 -2.52 -4.09 -20.87
N VAL A 231 -2.74 -3.74 -22.14
CA VAL A 231 -1.67 -3.40 -23.09
C VAL A 231 -1.35 -1.90 -23.03
N ASN A 232 -2.38 -1.07 -23.06
CA ASN A 232 -2.26 0.37 -22.86
C ASN A 232 -2.47 0.74 -21.39
N ASP A 233 -2.03 1.93 -20.99
CA ASP A 233 -2.27 2.49 -19.64
C ASP A 233 -1.73 1.62 -18.48
N CYS A 234 -0.82 0.67 -18.73
CA CYS A 234 -0.23 -0.16 -17.68
C CYS A 234 0.61 0.66 -16.68
N ASP A 235 1.11 1.81 -17.11
CA ASP A 235 1.73 2.84 -16.27
C ASP A 235 0.73 3.51 -15.31
N ARG A 236 -0.52 3.72 -15.76
CA ARG A 236 -1.61 4.24 -14.92
C ARG A 236 -2.00 3.23 -13.87
N VAL A 237 -2.06 1.96 -14.26
CA VAL A 237 -2.26 0.83 -13.35
C VAL A 237 -1.17 0.76 -12.29
N GLU A 238 0.11 0.87 -12.66
CA GLU A 238 1.23 0.87 -11.70
C GLU A 238 1.10 1.99 -10.66
N VAL A 239 0.83 3.22 -11.09
CA VAL A 239 0.64 4.36 -10.17
C VAL A 239 -0.59 4.13 -9.27
N ALA A 240 -1.70 3.69 -9.86
CA ALA A 240 -2.94 3.45 -9.13
C ALA A 240 -2.83 2.34 -8.10
N HIS A 241 -2.09 1.27 -8.40
CA HIS A 241 -1.86 0.18 -7.46
C HIS A 241 -1.23 0.71 -6.17
N HIS A 242 -0.17 1.50 -6.28
CA HIS A 242 0.51 2.07 -5.10
C HIS A 242 -0.35 3.13 -4.40
N LEU A 243 -1.14 3.91 -5.14
CA LEU A 243 -2.10 4.85 -4.56
C LEU A 243 -3.17 4.14 -3.73
N ILE A 244 -3.78 3.09 -4.28
CA ILE A 244 -4.82 2.33 -3.58
C ILE A 244 -4.23 1.64 -2.35
N SER A 245 -3.07 0.99 -2.45
CA SER A 245 -2.35 0.44 -1.29
C SER A 245 -2.11 1.48 -0.21
N GLN A 246 -1.71 2.70 -0.61
CA GLN A 246 -1.45 3.80 0.30
C GLN A 246 -2.74 4.31 0.96
N TRP A 247 -3.85 4.44 0.22
CA TRP A 247 -5.14 4.84 0.81
C TRP A 247 -5.72 3.77 1.74
N ILE A 248 -5.59 2.48 1.40
CA ILE A 248 -5.95 1.39 2.29
C ILE A 248 -5.13 1.48 3.60
N CYS A 249 -3.83 1.76 3.49
CA CYS A 249 -2.94 1.95 4.63
C CYS A 249 -3.39 3.14 5.51
N ASP A 250 -3.64 4.31 4.91
CA ASP A 250 -4.13 5.49 5.62
C ASP A 250 -5.45 5.21 6.34
N SER A 251 -6.41 4.61 5.63
CA SER A 251 -7.69 4.19 6.19
C SER A 251 -7.50 3.25 7.37
N TYR A 252 -6.62 2.25 7.26
CA TYR A 252 -6.35 1.30 8.34
C TYR A 252 -5.76 1.99 9.57
N VAL A 253 -4.72 2.81 9.38
CA VAL A 253 -4.03 3.52 10.47
C VAL A 253 -4.99 4.50 11.16
N SER A 254 -5.85 5.18 10.40
CA SER A 254 -6.84 6.11 10.92
C SER A 254 -7.98 5.41 11.67
N LEU A 255 -8.45 4.25 11.19
CA LEU A 255 -9.54 3.50 11.81
C LEU A 255 -9.08 2.73 13.05
N TYR A 256 -7.81 2.31 13.10
CA TYR A 256 -7.27 1.45 14.15
C TYR A 256 -5.95 1.97 14.73
N PRO A 257 -5.91 3.19 15.30
CA PRO A 257 -4.67 3.78 15.80
C PRO A 257 -3.98 2.94 16.90
N ALA A 258 -4.75 2.21 17.71
CA ALA A 258 -4.22 1.31 18.74
C ALA A 258 -3.34 0.18 18.19
N HIS A 259 -3.45 -0.16 16.90
CA HIS A 259 -2.62 -1.19 16.29
C HIS A 259 -1.16 -0.75 16.09
N GLN A 260 -0.88 0.56 16.16
CA GLN A 260 0.49 1.11 16.15
C GLN A 260 1.32 0.67 17.36
N HIS A 261 0.67 0.22 18.43
CA HIS A 261 1.34 -0.27 19.64
C HIS A 261 1.32 -1.79 19.75
N ALA A 262 0.74 -2.51 18.77
CA ALA A 262 0.68 -3.96 18.81
C ALA A 262 2.10 -4.56 18.74
N THR A 263 2.36 -5.58 19.56
CA THR A 263 3.63 -6.30 19.54
C THR A 263 3.72 -7.25 18.36
N SER A 264 2.60 -7.71 17.80
CA SER A 264 2.62 -8.56 16.61
C SER A 264 1.30 -8.52 15.84
N ARG A 265 1.35 -9.07 14.61
CA ARG A 265 0.22 -9.31 13.71
C ARG A 265 -0.50 -8.08 13.15
N ALA A 266 -0.25 -6.87 13.64
CA ALA A 266 -0.83 -5.66 13.07
C ALA A 266 -0.42 -5.45 11.59
N ALA A 267 0.88 -5.54 11.30
CA ALA A 267 1.39 -5.45 9.93
C ALA A 267 0.85 -6.57 9.03
N HIS A 268 0.79 -7.80 9.55
CA HIS A 268 0.18 -8.93 8.84
C HIS A 268 -1.29 -8.67 8.53
N LEU A 269 -2.08 -8.22 9.51
CA LEU A 269 -3.49 -7.90 9.31
C LEU A 269 -3.65 -6.80 8.26
N ALA A 270 -2.87 -5.72 8.34
CA ALA A 270 -2.90 -4.62 7.36
C ALA A 270 -2.55 -5.10 5.94
N SER A 271 -1.54 -5.97 5.83
CA SER A 271 -1.16 -6.61 4.57
C SER A 271 -2.28 -7.51 4.03
N THR A 272 -2.91 -8.34 4.86
CA THR A 272 -4.02 -9.19 4.43
C THR A 272 -5.26 -8.38 4.01
N ILE A 273 -5.57 -7.30 4.73
CA ILE A 273 -6.62 -6.35 4.31
C ILE A 273 -6.31 -5.80 2.92
N THR A 274 -5.07 -5.35 2.70
CA THR A 274 -4.62 -4.81 1.41
C THR A 274 -4.78 -5.85 0.30
N ASN A 275 -4.31 -7.08 0.53
CA ASN A 275 -4.37 -8.16 -0.45
C ASN A 275 -5.81 -8.57 -0.79
N ILE A 276 -6.72 -8.61 0.19
CA ILE A 276 -8.14 -8.90 -0.07
C ILE A 276 -8.76 -7.81 -0.94
N ILE A 277 -8.54 -6.54 -0.59
CA ILE A 277 -9.13 -5.40 -1.30
C ILE A 277 -8.59 -5.30 -2.73
N LEU A 278 -7.28 -5.50 -2.91
CA LEU A 278 -6.60 -5.43 -4.21
C LEU A 278 -6.67 -6.73 -5.02
N SER A 279 -7.32 -7.77 -4.51
CA SER A 279 -7.51 -9.01 -5.27
C SER A 279 -8.38 -8.79 -6.50
N ASP A 280 -8.05 -9.49 -7.59
CA ASP A 280 -8.82 -9.43 -8.84
C ASP A 280 -10.33 -9.62 -8.63
N PRO A 281 -10.81 -10.58 -7.82
CA PRO A 281 -12.25 -10.73 -7.60
C PRO A 281 -12.91 -9.53 -6.92
N SER A 282 -12.20 -8.82 -6.03
CA SER A 282 -12.74 -7.66 -5.31
C SER A 282 -12.78 -6.41 -6.20
N LEU A 283 -11.69 -6.10 -6.89
CA LEU A 283 -11.63 -4.98 -7.82
C LEU A 283 -12.53 -5.22 -9.05
N ALA A 284 -12.65 -6.47 -9.52
CA ALA A 284 -13.61 -6.80 -10.58
C ALA A 284 -15.05 -6.55 -10.16
N SER A 285 -15.45 -6.92 -8.93
CA SER A 285 -16.81 -6.61 -8.43
C SER A 285 -17.08 -5.09 -8.42
N ILE A 286 -16.12 -4.29 -7.94
CA ILE A 286 -16.22 -2.82 -7.97
C ILE A 286 -16.33 -2.31 -9.41
N SER A 287 -15.55 -2.87 -10.33
CA SER A 287 -15.57 -2.50 -11.75
C SER A 287 -16.91 -2.79 -12.42
N THR A 288 -17.55 -3.91 -12.06
CA THR A 288 -18.90 -4.27 -12.53
C THR A 288 -19.93 -3.26 -12.03
N PHE A 289 -19.86 -2.85 -10.76
CA PHE A 289 -20.74 -1.80 -10.22
C PHE A 289 -20.65 -0.50 -11.04
N LEU A 290 -19.44 -0.20 -11.52
CA LEU A 290 -19.11 0.99 -12.30
C LEU A 290 -19.27 0.82 -13.81
N SER A 291 -19.71 -0.35 -14.29
CA SER A 291 -19.88 -0.66 -15.73
C SER A 291 -18.62 -0.41 -16.57
N LEU A 292 -17.44 -0.69 -16.00
CA LEU A 292 -16.15 -0.39 -16.63
C LEU A 292 -15.84 -1.24 -17.87
N SER A 293 -16.53 -2.37 -18.07
CA SER A 293 -16.46 -3.16 -19.31
C SER A 293 -16.90 -2.37 -20.56
N SER A 294 -17.61 -1.25 -20.39
CA SER A 294 -17.97 -0.35 -21.49
C SER A 294 -16.80 0.43 -22.08
N TYR A 295 -15.63 0.43 -21.41
CA TYR A 295 -14.39 1.02 -21.90
C TYR A 295 -13.45 0.02 -22.58
N PHE A 296 -13.82 -1.26 -22.63
CA PHE A 296 -13.02 -2.24 -23.39
C PHE A 296 -13.11 -1.90 -24.88
N ASP A 297 -12.12 -2.37 -25.65
CA ASP A 297 -12.20 -2.32 -27.11
C ASP A 297 -13.46 -3.07 -27.62
N VAL A 298 -14.04 -2.60 -28.71
CA VAL A 298 -15.30 -3.16 -29.25
C VAL A 298 -15.12 -4.59 -29.77
N GLU A 299 -13.90 -4.98 -30.13
CA GLU A 299 -13.56 -6.34 -30.55
C GLU A 299 -13.28 -7.27 -29.36
N ASP A 300 -13.18 -6.74 -28.13
CA ASP A 300 -12.99 -7.57 -26.95
C ASP A 300 -14.30 -8.35 -26.63
N PRO A 301 -14.24 -9.68 -26.44
CA PRO A 301 -15.43 -10.50 -26.19
C PRO A 301 -16.15 -10.16 -24.88
N ASP A 302 -15.53 -9.35 -24.01
CA ASP A 302 -16.08 -8.93 -22.73
C ASP A 302 -16.57 -7.45 -22.77
N PHE A 303 -16.56 -6.80 -23.95
CA PHE A 303 -17.06 -5.43 -24.13
C PHE A 303 -18.52 -5.30 -23.71
N LYS A 304 -18.81 -4.30 -22.86
CA LYS A 304 -20.13 -4.07 -22.25
C LYS A 304 -20.75 -5.31 -21.61
N SER A 305 -19.91 -6.25 -21.17
CA SER A 305 -20.42 -7.45 -20.50
C SER A 305 -21.17 -7.07 -19.22
N ASP A 306 -22.38 -7.61 -19.10
CA ASP A 306 -23.27 -7.53 -17.94
C ASP A 306 -23.13 -8.77 -17.03
N ARG A 307 -22.19 -9.67 -17.36
CA ARG A 307 -21.98 -10.90 -16.61
C ARG A 307 -21.59 -10.56 -15.17
N PRO A 308 -22.26 -11.16 -14.17
CA PRO A 308 -21.86 -10.99 -12.79
C PRO A 308 -20.49 -11.62 -12.60
N VAL A 309 -19.62 -10.94 -11.86
CA VAL A 309 -18.34 -11.53 -11.41
C VAL A 309 -18.68 -12.67 -10.47
N LEU A 310 -18.36 -13.90 -10.89
CA LEU A 310 -18.62 -15.05 -10.05
C LEU A 310 -17.66 -14.98 -8.84
N TRP A 311 -18.10 -15.42 -7.67
CA TRP A 311 -17.19 -15.51 -6.52
C TRP A 311 -16.37 -16.82 -6.58
N LYS A 312 -16.95 -17.87 -7.18
CA LYS A 312 -16.30 -19.17 -7.39
C LYS A 312 -15.91 -19.32 -8.86
N LEU A 313 -14.66 -19.69 -9.13
CA LEU A 313 -14.28 -20.08 -10.49
C LEU A 313 -14.99 -21.40 -10.84
N PRO A 314 -15.54 -21.52 -12.05
CA PRO A 314 -15.96 -22.80 -12.60
C PRO A 314 -14.80 -23.82 -12.57
N ARG A 315 -15.09 -25.12 -12.61
CA ARG A 315 -14.04 -26.17 -12.58
C ARG A 315 -13.53 -26.56 -13.97
N ASP A 316 -14.07 -25.99 -15.03
CA ASP A 316 -13.76 -26.32 -16.42
C ASP A 316 -12.93 -25.21 -17.09
N HIS A 317 -12.74 -25.28 -18.41
CA HIS A 317 -12.03 -24.26 -19.20
C HIS A 317 -12.62 -22.84 -19.09
N SER A 318 -13.84 -22.68 -18.54
CA SER A 318 -14.36 -21.35 -18.24
C SER A 318 -13.67 -20.70 -17.03
N ALA A 319 -12.91 -21.46 -16.23
CA ALA A 319 -12.09 -20.93 -15.13
C ALA A 319 -11.04 -19.93 -15.63
N ASP A 320 -10.29 -20.28 -16.68
CA ASP A 320 -9.22 -19.42 -17.22
C ASP A 320 -9.82 -18.15 -17.85
N ARG A 321 -10.93 -18.30 -18.57
CA ARG A 321 -11.65 -17.16 -19.17
C ARG A 321 -12.22 -16.23 -18.11
N GLU A 322 -12.81 -16.78 -17.05
CA GLU A 322 -13.34 -16.01 -15.92
C GLU A 322 -12.22 -15.31 -15.14
N ALA A 323 -11.09 -15.98 -14.92
CA ALA A 323 -9.92 -15.38 -14.30
C ALA A 323 -9.38 -14.21 -15.14
N ALA A 324 -9.24 -14.39 -16.45
CA ALA A 324 -8.84 -13.33 -17.37
C ALA A 324 -9.82 -12.14 -17.33
N TYR A 325 -11.13 -12.40 -17.38
CA TYR A 325 -12.16 -11.36 -17.31
C TYR A 325 -12.08 -10.54 -16.01
N ARG A 326 -11.89 -11.19 -14.85
CA ARG A 326 -11.69 -10.51 -13.56
C ARG A 326 -10.45 -9.63 -13.58
N THR A 327 -9.35 -10.14 -14.12
CA THR A 327 -8.11 -9.38 -14.24
C THR A 327 -8.30 -8.15 -15.13
N LYS A 328 -8.97 -8.27 -16.29
CA LYS A 328 -9.28 -7.12 -17.15
C LYS A 328 -10.04 -6.03 -16.38
N LEU A 329 -11.11 -6.41 -15.69
CA LEU A 329 -11.91 -5.49 -14.88
C LEU A 329 -11.07 -4.83 -13.78
N SER A 330 -10.35 -5.62 -12.99
CA SER A 330 -9.43 -5.17 -11.94
C SER A 330 -8.45 -4.11 -12.45
N LEU A 331 -7.78 -4.38 -13.57
CA LEU A 331 -6.82 -3.47 -14.19
C LEU A 331 -7.49 -2.20 -14.71
N VAL A 332 -8.70 -2.26 -15.26
CA VAL A 332 -9.41 -1.06 -15.73
C VAL A 332 -9.86 -0.17 -14.58
N PHE A 333 -10.27 -0.73 -13.44
CA PHE A 333 -10.54 0.07 -12.25
C PHE A 333 -9.27 0.78 -11.77
N GLN A 334 -8.14 0.07 -11.74
CA GLN A 334 -6.85 0.69 -11.40
C GLN A 334 -6.49 1.79 -12.42
N ALA A 335 -6.61 1.55 -13.72
CA ALA A 335 -6.38 2.56 -14.75
C ALA A 335 -7.27 3.80 -14.55
N ALA A 336 -8.56 3.62 -14.24
CA ALA A 336 -9.49 4.71 -13.95
C ALA A 336 -9.04 5.55 -12.75
N VAL A 337 -8.59 4.91 -11.67
CA VAL A 337 -8.01 5.58 -10.50
C VAL A 337 -6.74 6.35 -10.88
N GLY A 338 -5.87 5.76 -11.71
CA GLY A 338 -4.67 6.41 -12.21
C GLY A 338 -4.99 7.67 -13.01
N TRP A 339 -5.93 7.58 -13.95
CA TRP A 339 -6.45 8.73 -14.71
C TRP A 339 -7.00 9.83 -13.80
N PHE A 340 -7.81 9.46 -12.81
CA PHE A 340 -8.37 10.43 -11.86
C PHE A 340 -7.29 11.13 -11.05
N TYR A 341 -6.34 10.38 -10.51
CA TYR A 341 -5.25 10.96 -9.73
C TYR A 341 -4.41 11.94 -10.53
N LEU A 342 -4.02 11.58 -11.75
CA LEU A 342 -3.13 12.43 -12.55
C LEU A 342 -3.80 13.71 -13.02
N ARG A 343 -5.12 13.68 -13.22
CA ARG A 343 -5.90 14.86 -13.54
C ARG A 343 -6.15 15.74 -12.31
N HIS A 344 -6.43 15.13 -11.17
CA HIS A 344 -6.84 15.83 -9.95
C HIS A 344 -6.22 15.22 -8.67
N PRO A 345 -4.91 15.36 -8.42
CA PRO A 345 -4.20 14.60 -7.38
C PRO A 345 -4.76 14.79 -5.96
N ARG A 346 -5.18 16.03 -5.64
CA ARG A 346 -5.76 16.35 -4.34
C ARG A 346 -7.15 15.75 -4.16
N ALA A 347 -8.03 15.96 -5.14
CA ALA A 347 -9.39 15.43 -5.09
C ALA A 347 -9.40 13.90 -5.09
N ALA A 348 -8.49 13.28 -5.86
CA ALA A 348 -8.32 11.83 -5.87
C ALA A 348 -7.86 11.27 -4.53
N HIS A 349 -6.98 11.98 -3.81
CA HIS A 349 -6.58 11.55 -2.47
C HIS A 349 -7.73 11.63 -1.46
N GLU A 350 -8.47 12.74 -1.44
CA GLU A 350 -9.63 12.91 -0.55
C GLU A 350 -10.71 11.85 -0.87
N TRP A 351 -10.99 11.63 -2.16
CA TRP A 351 -11.87 10.57 -2.66
C TRP A 351 -11.39 9.18 -2.25
N GLY A 352 -10.10 8.88 -2.41
CA GLY A 352 -9.53 7.57 -2.10
C GLY A 352 -9.78 7.19 -0.64
N LEU A 353 -9.54 8.12 0.29
CA LEU A 353 -9.83 7.90 1.71
C LEU A 353 -11.32 7.66 1.96
N GLN A 354 -12.21 8.44 1.34
CA GLN A 354 -13.66 8.27 1.47
C GLN A 354 -14.14 6.94 0.89
N PHE A 355 -13.62 6.55 -0.27
CA PHE A 355 -13.99 5.35 -1.01
C PHE A 355 -13.51 4.08 -0.30
N PHE A 356 -12.26 4.06 0.18
CA PHE A 356 -11.66 2.86 0.77
C PHE A 356 -11.91 2.71 2.28
N ASN A 357 -12.25 3.76 3.03
CA ASN A 357 -12.60 3.65 4.46
C ASN A 357 -13.65 2.56 4.78
N PRO A 358 -14.84 2.54 4.16
CA PRO A 358 -15.85 1.52 4.46
C PRO A 358 -15.43 0.12 3.98
N ILE A 359 -14.62 0.04 2.93
CA ILE A 359 -14.06 -1.21 2.40
C ILE A 359 -13.04 -1.81 3.39
N VAL A 360 -12.13 -0.99 3.92
CA VAL A 360 -11.14 -1.37 4.94
C VAL A 360 -11.83 -1.82 6.22
N LEU A 361 -12.86 -1.10 6.67
CA LEU A 361 -13.66 -1.48 7.83
C LEU A 361 -14.31 -2.86 7.65
N ALA A 362 -14.87 -3.15 6.47
CA ALA A 362 -15.47 -4.44 6.15
C ALA A 362 -14.43 -5.58 6.14
N ALA A 363 -13.31 -5.40 5.44
CA ALA A 363 -12.22 -6.38 5.38
C ALA A 363 -11.68 -6.70 6.78
N HIS A 364 -11.43 -5.66 7.58
CA HIS A 364 -10.99 -5.81 8.96
C HIS A 364 -11.98 -6.64 9.79
N ARG A 365 -13.27 -6.27 9.79
CA ARG A 365 -14.32 -6.97 10.56
C ARG A 365 -14.44 -8.44 10.22
N ILE A 366 -14.17 -8.83 8.98
CA ILE A 366 -14.18 -10.23 8.54
C ILE A 366 -12.96 -10.95 9.08
N LEU A 367 -11.76 -10.36 8.92
CA LEU A 367 -10.50 -10.99 9.29
C LEU A 367 -10.34 -11.18 10.80
N ILE A 368 -10.68 -10.19 11.62
CA ILE A 368 -10.48 -10.28 13.08
C ILE A 368 -11.34 -11.35 13.77
N ARG A 369 -12.29 -11.97 13.06
CA ARG A 369 -13.05 -13.12 13.58
C ARG A 369 -12.18 -14.36 13.73
N ASP A 370 -11.11 -14.45 12.96
CA ASP A 370 -10.09 -15.48 13.11
C ASP A 370 -8.99 -14.96 14.07
N PRO A 371 -8.75 -15.65 15.20
CA PRO A 371 -7.72 -15.27 16.17
C PRO A 371 -6.32 -15.14 15.59
N GLY A 372 -6.02 -15.79 14.46
CA GLY A 372 -4.74 -15.68 13.75
C GLY A 372 -4.45 -14.26 13.25
N TYR A 373 -5.49 -13.45 13.00
CA TYR A 373 -5.36 -12.08 12.50
C TYR A 373 -5.48 -11.00 13.59
N GLN A 374 -5.85 -11.36 14.82
CA GLN A 374 -6.02 -10.39 15.90
C GLN A 374 -4.66 -9.82 16.33
N PRO A 375 -4.44 -8.49 16.27
CA PRO A 375 -3.22 -7.87 16.75
C PRO A 375 -3.00 -8.14 18.23
N ILE A 376 -1.77 -8.50 18.59
CA ILE A 376 -1.43 -8.75 20.00
C ILE A 376 -1.04 -7.43 20.63
N GLN A 377 -1.83 -6.97 21.60
CA GLN A 377 -1.52 -5.76 22.33
C GLN A 377 -0.47 -6.03 23.42
N PRO A 378 0.37 -5.04 23.78
CA PRO A 378 1.26 -5.16 24.92
C PRO A 378 0.45 -5.53 26.15
N SER A 379 0.92 -6.52 26.92
CA SER A 379 0.32 -6.78 28.23
C SER A 379 0.41 -5.50 29.05
N ALA A 380 -0.72 -5.01 29.56
CA ALA A 380 -0.68 -3.89 30.51
C ALA A 380 0.36 -4.23 31.58
N PRO A 381 1.28 -3.31 31.93
CA PRO A 381 2.28 -3.57 32.95
C PRO A 381 1.54 -4.14 34.15
N LYS A 382 1.92 -5.36 34.57
CA LYS A 382 1.33 -5.98 35.78
C LYS A 382 1.43 -4.90 36.83
N ARG A 383 0.30 -4.30 37.23
CA ARG A 383 0.28 -3.30 38.29
C ARG A 383 1.08 -3.93 39.42
N GLU A 384 2.29 -3.42 39.67
CA GLU A 384 3.08 -3.85 40.81
C GLU A 384 2.10 -3.82 41.96
N ALA A 385 1.89 -5.00 42.58
CA ALA A 385 0.90 -5.14 43.61
C ALA A 385 1.22 -4.03 44.60
N ARG A 386 0.37 -2.98 44.65
CA ARG A 386 0.59 -1.85 45.53
C ARG A 386 0.90 -2.47 46.87
N PRO A 387 2.07 -2.19 47.49
CA PRO A 387 2.38 -2.77 48.79
C PRO A 387 1.14 -2.57 49.65
N ARG A 388 0.58 -3.67 50.15
CA ARG A 388 -0.67 -3.64 50.92
C ARG A 388 -0.43 -2.67 52.06
N SER A 389 -0.98 -1.46 51.95
CA SER A 389 -0.96 -0.52 53.06
C SER A 389 -1.63 -1.22 54.24
N PRO A 390 -0.94 -1.43 55.36
CA PRO A 390 -1.51 -2.12 56.50
C PRO A 390 -2.39 -1.13 57.28
N MET A 391 -3.49 -0.67 56.70
CA MET A 391 -4.56 0.03 57.42
C MET A 391 -5.67 0.40 56.44
N GLN A 392 -6.78 -0.33 56.53
CA GLN A 392 -8.16 0.19 56.66
C GLN A 392 -9.13 -0.94 56.26
N ALA A 393 -9.60 -1.65 57.28
CA ALA A 393 -10.79 -2.48 57.20
C ALA A 393 -12.01 -1.58 57.33
N VAL A 394 -12.55 -1.04 56.22
CA VAL A 394 -13.86 -0.37 56.23
C VAL A 394 -14.59 -0.56 54.89
N THR A 395 -15.76 -1.22 54.98
CA THR A 395 -16.93 -1.25 54.07
C THR A 395 -16.78 -1.68 52.61
N ASN A 396 -17.29 -2.88 52.33
CA ASN A 396 -17.66 -3.36 50.99
C ASN A 396 -18.97 -2.71 50.52
N LEU A 397 -18.90 -1.91 49.46
CA LEU A 397 -20.03 -1.61 48.57
C LEU A 397 -19.52 -1.63 47.12
N SER A 398 -20.10 -2.56 46.36
CA SER A 398 -20.28 -2.59 44.89
C SER A 398 -19.27 -1.88 44.00
N ASP A 399 -18.55 -2.64 43.16
CA ASP A 399 -18.57 -2.35 41.71
C ASP A 399 -18.00 -3.52 40.89
N SER A 400 -18.89 -4.23 40.19
CA SER A 400 -18.53 -5.24 39.19
C SER A 400 -19.08 -4.82 37.83
N ARG A 401 -18.36 -3.92 37.15
CA ARG A 401 -18.61 -3.60 35.73
C ARG A 401 -17.29 -3.37 34.99
N LEU A 402 -16.58 -4.46 34.72
CA LEU A 402 -15.57 -4.50 33.66
C LEU A 402 -15.73 -5.81 32.87
N SER A 403 -16.46 -5.72 31.76
CA SER A 403 -16.39 -6.60 30.59
C SER A 403 -17.64 -6.38 29.77
N ASN A 404 -17.61 -5.43 28.83
CA ASN A 404 -18.56 -5.38 27.70
C ASN A 404 -17.99 -4.48 26.62
N TYR A 405 -17.11 -5.04 25.77
CA TYR A 405 -16.91 -4.48 24.45
C TYR A 405 -18.18 -4.81 23.65
N ARG A 406 -19.16 -3.90 23.64
CA ARG A 406 -20.32 -4.02 22.76
C ARG A 406 -19.88 -3.67 21.33
N PRO A 407 -20.15 -4.51 20.32
CA PRO A 407 -20.02 -4.07 18.94
C PRO A 407 -20.89 -2.82 18.73
N LEU A 408 -20.32 -1.80 18.08
CA LEU A 408 -21.06 -0.59 17.69
C LEU A 408 -22.30 -1.02 16.88
N PRO A 409 -23.49 -0.43 17.14
CA PRO A 409 -24.71 -0.77 16.40
C PRO A 409 -24.53 -0.49 14.90
N GLU A 410 -25.13 -1.35 14.06
CA GLU A 410 -25.05 -1.33 12.58
C GLU A 410 -25.58 -0.04 11.92
N HIS A 411 -26.06 0.93 12.69
CA HIS A 411 -26.62 2.20 12.19
C HIS A 411 -25.72 3.43 12.41
N PHE A 412 -24.50 3.27 12.94
CA PHE A 412 -23.52 4.36 12.99
C PHE A 412 -22.66 4.38 11.72
N TYR A 413 -23.28 4.78 10.60
CA TYR A 413 -22.52 5.53 9.61
C TYR A 413 -22.48 6.97 10.12
N PRO A 414 -21.31 7.58 10.35
CA PRO A 414 -21.25 9.03 10.46
C PRO A 414 -21.90 9.56 9.20
N GLN A 415 -22.98 10.32 9.32
CA GLN A 415 -23.40 11.21 8.25
C GLN A 415 -22.28 12.24 8.12
N TYR A 416 -21.25 11.90 7.34
CA TYR A 416 -20.31 12.91 6.89
C TYR A 416 -21.15 13.93 6.13
N PRO A 417 -21.12 15.22 6.51
CA PRO A 417 -21.76 16.23 5.70
C PRO A 417 -21.18 16.08 4.30
N VAL A 418 -22.05 15.76 3.34
CA VAL A 418 -21.74 15.87 1.92
C VAL A 418 -21.61 17.36 1.68
N HIS A 419 -20.46 17.93 2.03
CA HIS A 419 -20.07 19.20 1.46
C HIS A 419 -20.01 18.94 -0.03
N HIS A 420 -20.97 19.49 -0.77
CA HIS A 420 -20.89 19.59 -2.21
C HIS A 420 -19.51 20.15 -2.52
N LEU A 421 -18.60 19.28 -2.97
CA LEU A 421 -17.33 19.72 -3.52
C LEU A 421 -17.72 20.67 -4.66
N PRO A 422 -17.29 21.94 -4.63
CA PRO A 422 -17.58 22.85 -5.72
C PRO A 422 -17.03 22.19 -6.99
N LEU A 423 -17.90 22.01 -7.99
CA LEU A 423 -17.50 21.56 -9.31
C LEU A 423 -16.33 22.45 -9.77
N PRO A 424 -15.22 21.88 -10.24
CA PRO A 424 -14.09 22.70 -10.68
C PRO A 424 -14.55 23.60 -11.82
N VAL A 425 -14.48 24.91 -11.59
CA VAL A 425 -14.63 25.92 -12.63
C VAL A 425 -13.46 25.70 -13.60
N TYR A 426 -13.76 25.20 -14.79
CA TYR A 426 -12.79 25.05 -15.87
C TYR A 426 -12.30 26.44 -16.28
N LEU A 427 -11.10 26.82 -15.82
CA LEU A 427 -10.34 27.90 -16.41
C LEU A 427 -9.74 27.37 -17.71
N GLU A 428 -10.34 27.75 -18.83
CA GLU A 428 -9.73 27.64 -20.15
C GLU A 428 -8.36 28.33 -20.12
N ARG A 429 -7.28 27.54 -20.10
CA ARG A 429 -5.95 28.08 -20.36
C ARG A 429 -5.76 28.15 -21.86
N GLY A 430 -5.78 29.39 -22.34
CA GLY A 430 -5.43 29.75 -23.70
C GLY A 430 -4.02 29.30 -24.09
N ARG A 431 -3.92 29.09 -25.41
CA ARG A 431 -2.76 28.71 -26.22
C ARG A 431 -1.45 29.40 -25.81
N TYR A 432 -0.38 28.61 -25.74
CA TYR A 432 0.95 28.96 -26.24
C TYR A 432 1.54 27.74 -26.94
#